data_AF-A0A0F8ZVH3-F1
#
_entry.id   AF-A0A0F8ZVH3-F1
#
_cell.length_a   1.000
_cell.length_b   1.000
_cell.length_c   1.000
_cell.angle_alpha   90.00
_cell.angle_beta   90.00
_cell.angle_gamma   90.00
#
_symmetry.space_group_name_H-M   'P 1'
#
loop_
_entity.id
_entity.type
_entity.pdbx_description
1 polymer ?
#
loop_
_entity_poly.entity_id
_entity_poly.type
_entity_poly.pdbx_seq_one_letter_code
_entity_poly.pdbx_strand_id
1 'polypeptide(L)'
;ARAIFYWYMLRSGYWLFEYVSISKLIQEKRSDYDAAYIYTETDEFDLTYFIYHQVDVVMKAVNSLNSHIESKKSEFYQFMEWIEKSPLSKNFKRGQLELLKEAVKQPGRIFTAKQVSVEFDINENTARTYLNGLVDNDLLVATKSKKSKAIRYVSPAGLREKLKL
;
A
#
# COMPACT_ATOMS: atom_id res chain seq x y z
N ALA A 1 -8.86 25.13 -2.79
CA ALA A 1 -9.49 24.36 -3.88
C ALA A 1 -9.39 22.84 -3.68
N ARG A 2 -8.21 22.19 -3.76
CA ARG A 2 -8.10 20.70 -3.70
C ARG A 2 -8.66 20.05 -2.43
N ALA A 3 -8.39 20.61 -1.25
CA ALA A 3 -8.93 20.08 0.01
C ALA A 3 -10.48 20.12 0.07
N ILE A 4 -11.10 21.14 -0.53
CA ILE A 4 -12.57 21.27 -0.60
C ILE A 4 -13.15 20.21 -1.53
N PHE A 5 -12.47 19.93 -2.65
CA PHE A 5 -12.85 18.83 -3.54
C PHE A 5 -12.83 17.49 -2.79
N TYR A 6 -11.73 17.15 -2.11
CA TYR A 6 -11.64 15.91 -1.34
C TYR A 6 -12.70 15.83 -0.24
N TRP A 7 -12.91 16.92 0.51
CA TRP A 7 -13.95 16.98 1.53
C TRP A 7 -15.35 16.73 0.94
N TYR A 8 -15.67 17.37 -0.19
CA TYR A 8 -16.96 17.18 -0.84
C TYR A 8 -17.13 15.75 -1.34
N MET A 9 -16.12 15.18 -1.99
CA MET A 9 -16.16 13.78 -2.45
C MET A 9 -16.41 12.80 -1.30
N LEU A 10 -15.70 12.96 -0.18
CA LEU A 10 -15.90 12.12 1.01
C LEU A 10 -17.29 12.33 1.61
N ARG A 11 -17.75 13.58 1.73
CA ARG A 11 -19.09 13.92 2.22
C ARG A 11 -20.21 13.33 1.35
N SER A 12 -20.00 13.27 0.04
CA SER A 12 -20.94 12.71 -0.94
C SER A 12 -20.90 11.18 -1.05
N GLY A 13 -20.13 10.49 -0.19
CA GLY A 13 -20.07 9.04 -0.14
C GLY A 13 -19.05 8.40 -1.08
N TYR A 14 -18.21 9.19 -1.76
CA TYR A 14 -17.12 8.70 -2.59
C TYR A 14 -15.87 8.38 -1.74
N TRP A 15 -16.02 7.41 -0.85
CA TRP A 15 -14.98 6.99 0.11
C TRP A 15 -13.64 6.61 -0.54
N LEU A 16 -13.65 6.11 -1.78
CA LEU A 16 -12.45 5.72 -2.52
C LEU A 16 -11.43 6.87 -2.61
N PHE A 17 -11.90 8.12 -2.62
CA PHE A 17 -11.06 9.31 -2.71
C PHE A 17 -10.18 9.54 -1.46
N GLU A 18 -10.40 8.81 -0.37
CA GLU A 18 -9.44 8.74 0.75
C GLU A 18 -8.09 8.12 0.33
N TYR A 19 -8.14 7.19 -0.64
CA TYR A 19 -6.97 6.40 -1.08
C TYR A 19 -6.42 6.87 -2.45
N VAL A 20 -7.12 7.77 -3.14
CA VAL A 20 -6.73 8.25 -4.47
C VAL A 20 -5.94 9.57 -4.37
N SER A 21 -4.67 9.53 -4.79
CA SER A 21 -3.83 10.74 -4.87
C SER A 21 -3.96 11.44 -6.24
N ILE A 22 -4.92 12.34 -6.33
CA ILE A 22 -5.21 13.15 -7.53
C ILE A 22 -4.20 14.30 -7.66
N SER A 23 -3.67 14.78 -6.53
CA SER A 23 -2.67 15.86 -6.52
C SER A 23 -1.43 15.53 -7.35
N LYS A 24 -1.00 14.26 -7.35
CA LYS A 24 0.14 13.80 -8.17
C LYS A 24 -0.16 13.93 -9.67
N LEU A 25 -1.34 13.50 -10.09
CA LEU A 25 -1.76 13.54 -11.51
C LEU A 25 -2.00 14.96 -12.02
N ILE A 26 -2.58 15.84 -11.19
CA ILE A 26 -2.73 17.26 -11.53
C ILE A 26 -1.35 17.93 -11.70
N GLN A 27 -0.37 17.57 -10.85
CA GLN A 27 0.97 18.13 -10.94
C GLN A 27 1.72 17.66 -12.20
N GLU A 28 1.51 16.42 -12.63
CA GLU A 28 2.10 15.85 -13.85
C GLU A 28 1.51 16.49 -15.14
N LYS A 29 0.27 17.00 -15.10
CA LYS A 29 -0.44 17.63 -16.23
C LYS A 29 -0.72 19.13 -16.01
N ARG A 30 0.28 19.88 -15.58
CA ARG A 30 0.12 21.33 -15.30
C ARG A 30 -0.29 22.13 -16.55
N SER A 31 0.20 21.77 -17.74
CA SER A 31 -0.11 22.44 -19.01
C SER A 31 -1.58 22.34 -19.41
N ASP A 32 -2.21 21.19 -19.20
CA ASP A 32 -3.59 20.94 -19.61
C ASP A 32 -4.59 21.65 -18.68
N TYR A 33 -4.21 21.76 -17.40
CA TYR A 33 -4.93 22.55 -16.41
C TYR A 33 -4.91 24.04 -16.75
N ASP A 34 -3.73 24.57 -17.07
CA ASP A 34 -3.55 25.98 -17.43
C ASP A 34 -4.30 26.32 -18.73
N ALA A 35 -4.28 25.41 -19.72
CA ALA A 35 -5.04 25.56 -20.97
C ALA A 35 -6.56 25.57 -20.72
N ALA A 36 -7.09 24.65 -19.91
CA ALA A 36 -8.51 24.62 -19.58
C ALA A 36 -8.97 25.89 -18.84
N TYR A 37 -8.12 26.46 -17.99
CA TYR A 37 -8.39 27.73 -17.30
C TYR A 37 -8.43 28.92 -18.28
N ILE A 38 -7.45 29.02 -19.17
CA ILE A 38 -7.39 30.09 -20.18
C ILE A 38 -8.60 30.01 -21.12
N TYR A 39 -8.95 28.81 -21.61
CA TYR A 39 -10.10 28.64 -22.51
C TYR A 39 -11.40 29.08 -21.86
N THR A 40 -11.61 28.76 -20.59
CA THR A 40 -12.77 29.28 -19.84
C THR A 40 -12.78 30.81 -19.78
N GLU A 41 -11.65 31.48 -19.51
CA GLU A 41 -11.61 32.95 -19.48
C GLU A 41 -11.86 33.60 -20.85
N THR A 42 -11.40 32.96 -21.93
CA THR A 42 -11.49 33.51 -23.29
C THR A 42 -12.80 33.19 -24.02
N ASP A 43 -13.54 32.18 -23.57
CA ASP A 43 -14.77 31.67 -24.20
C ASP A 43 -15.99 31.92 -23.29
N GLU A 44 -16.31 33.19 -23.05
CA GLU A 44 -17.49 33.64 -22.27
C GLU A 44 -17.70 32.96 -20.89
N PHE A 45 -16.62 32.55 -20.22
CA PHE A 45 -16.68 31.78 -18.98
C PHE A 45 -17.28 30.37 -19.13
N ASP A 46 -17.13 29.74 -20.30
CA ASP A 46 -17.50 28.35 -20.50
C ASP A 46 -16.63 27.42 -19.64
N LEU A 47 -17.23 26.92 -18.57
CA LEU A 47 -16.62 26.00 -17.62
C LEU A 47 -16.50 24.57 -18.15
N THR A 48 -17.08 24.28 -19.31
CA THR A 48 -17.12 22.93 -19.89
C THR A 48 -15.71 22.36 -20.09
N TYR A 49 -14.76 23.16 -20.56
CA TYR A 49 -13.34 22.76 -20.70
C TYR A 49 -12.74 22.33 -19.37
N PHE A 50 -12.99 23.08 -18.30
CA PHE A 50 -12.49 22.77 -16.96
C PHE A 50 -13.13 21.49 -16.41
N ILE A 51 -14.44 21.31 -16.58
CA ILE A 51 -15.16 20.12 -16.13
C ILE A 51 -14.61 18.87 -16.85
N TYR A 52 -14.46 18.91 -18.17
CA TYR A 52 -13.88 17.79 -18.93
C TYR A 52 -12.49 17.42 -18.44
N HIS A 53 -11.62 18.43 -18.24
CA HIS A 53 -10.29 18.20 -17.71
C HIS A 53 -10.32 17.55 -16.31
N GLN A 54 -11.14 18.05 -15.39
CA GLN A 54 -11.23 17.46 -14.04
C GLN A 54 -11.75 16.02 -14.07
N VAL A 55 -12.74 15.71 -14.91
CA VAL A 55 -13.26 14.35 -15.05
C VAL A 55 -12.20 13.39 -15.61
N ASP A 56 -11.44 13.81 -16.62
CA ASP A 56 -10.33 13.01 -17.18
C ASP A 56 -9.26 12.70 -16.13
N VAL A 57 -8.86 13.71 -15.34
CA VAL A 57 -7.92 13.53 -14.24
C VAL A 57 -8.45 12.54 -13.20
N VAL A 58 -9.73 12.63 -12.83
CA VAL A 58 -10.36 11.70 -11.89
C VAL A 58 -10.38 10.27 -12.45
N MET A 59 -10.75 10.08 -13.71
CA MET A 59 -10.74 8.75 -14.35
C MET A 59 -9.35 8.13 -14.33
N LYS A 60 -8.31 8.92 -14.66
CA LYS A 60 -6.91 8.47 -14.60
C LYS A 60 -6.49 8.08 -13.19
N ALA A 61 -6.93 8.83 -12.19
CA ALA A 61 -6.61 8.55 -10.79
C ALA A 61 -7.22 7.22 -10.31
N VAL A 62 -8.49 6.99 -10.65
CA VAL A 62 -9.17 5.72 -10.34
C VAL A 62 -8.53 4.56 -11.08
N ASN A 63 -8.23 4.72 -12.38
CA ASN A 63 -7.57 3.68 -13.17
C ASN A 63 -6.17 3.35 -12.63
N SER A 64 -5.38 4.36 -12.27
CA SER A 64 -4.06 4.16 -11.66
C SER A 64 -4.15 3.40 -10.34
N LEU A 65 -5.16 3.69 -9.51
CA LEU A 65 -5.38 2.95 -8.26
C LEU A 65 -5.74 1.49 -8.54
N ASN A 66 -6.66 1.23 -9.47
CA ASN A 66 -7.03 -0.12 -9.87
C ASN A 66 -5.83 -0.91 -10.40
N SER A 67 -5.03 -0.33 -11.29
CA SER A 67 -3.80 -0.98 -11.79
C SER A 67 -2.81 -1.27 -10.67
N HIS A 68 -2.68 -0.38 -9.68
CA HIS A 68 -1.83 -0.61 -8.52
C HIS A 68 -2.33 -1.78 -7.67
N ILE A 69 -3.63 -1.85 -7.40
CA ILE A 69 -4.25 -2.94 -6.64
C ILE A 69 -4.04 -4.28 -7.35
N GLU A 70 -4.29 -4.34 -8.66
CA GLU A 70 -4.12 -5.57 -9.44
C GLU A 70 -2.66 -6.02 -9.51
N SER A 71 -1.71 -5.09 -9.65
CA SER A 71 -0.28 -5.39 -9.57
C SER A 71 0.09 -5.98 -8.20
N LYS A 72 -0.40 -5.38 -7.10
CA LYS A 72 -0.14 -5.88 -5.74
C LYS A 72 -0.73 -7.26 -5.49
N LYS A 73 -1.95 -7.52 -5.98
CA LYS A 73 -2.57 -8.85 -5.93
C LYS A 73 -1.76 -9.86 -6.71
N SER A 74 -1.37 -9.55 -7.94
CA SER A 74 -0.57 -10.45 -8.78
C SER A 74 0.77 -10.80 -8.13
N GLU A 75 1.50 -9.79 -7.61
CA GLU A 75 2.74 -10.04 -6.86
C GLU A 75 2.52 -10.92 -5.62
N PHE A 76 1.37 -10.78 -4.95
CA PHE A 76 1.04 -11.62 -3.79
C PHE A 76 0.74 -13.06 -4.21
N TYR A 77 -0.08 -13.28 -5.24
CA TYR A 77 -0.39 -14.62 -5.72
C TYR A 77 0.83 -15.35 -6.28
N GLN A 78 1.73 -14.66 -6.99
CA GLN A 78 3.00 -15.23 -7.43
C GLN A 78 3.86 -15.67 -6.24
N PHE A 79 3.93 -14.83 -5.20
CA PHE A 79 4.63 -15.20 -3.96
C PHE A 79 3.97 -16.40 -3.26
N MET A 80 2.64 -16.45 -3.23
CA MET A 80 1.90 -17.58 -2.68
C MET A 80 2.20 -18.88 -3.44
N GLU A 81 2.21 -18.85 -4.77
CA GLU A 81 2.55 -20.03 -5.59
C GLU A 81 3.98 -20.51 -5.30
N TRP A 82 4.92 -19.59 -5.10
CA TRP A 82 6.30 -19.92 -4.72
C TRP A 82 6.35 -20.56 -3.33
N ILE A 83 5.65 -19.97 -2.36
CA ILE A 83 5.60 -20.49 -0.99
C ILE A 83 4.85 -21.82 -0.90
N GLU A 84 3.79 -22.06 -1.67
CA GLU A 84 3.06 -23.34 -1.68
C GLU A 84 3.94 -24.54 -2.07
N LYS A 85 4.99 -24.32 -2.87
CA LYS A 85 6.02 -25.32 -3.17
C LYS A 85 6.89 -25.65 -1.96
N SER A 86 6.92 -24.78 -0.96
CA SER A 86 7.59 -24.99 0.32
C SER A 86 6.71 -25.76 1.31
N PRO A 87 7.23 -26.77 2.02
CA PRO A 87 6.48 -27.54 3.02
C PRO A 87 5.94 -26.70 4.19
N LEU A 88 6.51 -25.51 4.41
CA LEU A 88 6.20 -24.63 5.55
C LEU A 88 4.92 -23.79 5.33
N SER A 89 4.43 -23.70 4.10
CA SER A 89 3.35 -22.78 3.70
C SER A 89 1.99 -23.06 4.33
N LYS A 90 1.65 -24.33 4.56
CA LYS A 90 0.30 -24.75 4.97
C LYS A 90 -0.11 -24.30 6.39
N ASN A 91 0.84 -23.82 7.18
CA ASN A 91 0.62 -23.46 8.58
C ASN A 91 0.42 -21.96 8.82
N PHE A 92 0.52 -21.11 7.80
CA PHE A 92 0.48 -19.66 7.96
C PHE A 92 -0.86 -19.05 7.56
N LYS A 93 -1.29 -18.05 8.34
CA LYS A 93 -2.43 -17.18 8.00
C LYS A 93 -2.03 -16.23 6.86
N ARG A 94 -3.02 -15.74 6.11
CA ARG A 94 -2.80 -14.76 5.02
C ARG A 94 -1.94 -13.55 5.45
N GLY A 95 -2.24 -12.95 6.61
CA GLY A 95 -1.45 -11.82 7.12
C GLY A 95 0.00 -12.17 7.49
N GLN A 96 0.27 -13.42 7.92
CA GLN A 96 1.64 -13.90 8.12
C GLN A 96 2.38 -14.09 6.80
N LEU A 97 1.69 -14.56 5.77
CA LEU A 97 2.25 -14.73 4.42
C LEU A 97 2.57 -13.38 3.77
N GLU A 98 1.69 -12.38 3.93
CA GLU A 98 1.97 -11.02 3.46
C GLU A 98 3.16 -10.40 4.20
N LEU A 99 3.27 -10.59 5.53
CA LEU A 99 4.43 -10.15 6.30
C LEU A 99 5.72 -10.87 5.90
N LEU A 100 5.63 -12.16 5.61
CA LEU A 100 6.74 -12.98 5.12
C LEU A 100 7.20 -12.52 3.73
N LYS A 101 6.26 -12.15 2.83
CA LYS A 101 6.57 -11.57 1.52
C LYS A 101 7.47 -10.34 1.67
N GLU A 102 7.12 -9.43 2.56
CA GLU A 102 7.91 -8.23 2.82
C GLU A 102 9.27 -8.56 3.43
N ALA A 103 9.34 -9.56 4.33
CA ALA A 103 10.58 -10.03 4.91
C ALA A 103 11.53 -10.66 3.89
N VAL A 104 11.00 -11.40 2.90
CA VAL A 104 11.77 -11.98 1.77
C VAL A 104 12.25 -10.89 0.81
N LYS A 105 11.42 -9.87 0.56
CA LYS A 105 11.75 -8.76 -0.34
C LYS A 105 12.84 -7.88 0.22
N GLN A 106 12.89 -7.71 1.54
CA GLN A 106 13.86 -6.86 2.23
C GLN A 106 14.56 -7.62 3.36
N PRO A 107 15.58 -8.43 3.04
CA PRO A 107 16.41 -9.08 4.06
C PRO A 107 17.01 -8.04 5.01
N GLY A 108 17.01 -8.31 6.32
CA GLY A 108 17.48 -7.38 7.34
C GLY A 108 16.48 -6.29 7.74
N ARG A 109 15.28 -6.22 7.14
CA ARG A 109 14.21 -5.32 7.62
C ARG A 109 13.85 -5.66 9.06
N ILE A 110 13.68 -4.60 9.85
CA ILE A 110 13.23 -4.68 11.23
C ILE A 110 11.75 -4.35 11.26
N PHE A 111 10.96 -5.24 11.85
CA PHE A 111 9.54 -5.07 12.10
C PHE A 111 9.29 -4.81 13.58
N THR A 112 8.26 -4.02 13.87
CA THR A 112 7.71 -3.86 15.21
C THR A 112 6.21 -4.09 15.17
N ALA A 113 5.63 -4.58 16.27
CA ALA A 113 4.18 -4.82 16.33
C ALA A 113 3.36 -3.55 16.01
N LYS A 114 3.84 -2.38 16.47
CA LYS A 114 3.21 -1.08 16.19
C LYS A 114 3.31 -0.66 14.73
N GLN A 115 4.42 -0.95 14.06
CA GLN A 115 4.55 -0.67 12.64
C GLN A 115 3.62 -1.57 11.83
N VAL A 116 3.65 -2.88 12.12
CA VAL A 116 2.82 -3.88 11.43
C VAL A 116 1.34 -3.60 11.66
N SER A 117 0.92 -3.18 12.86
CA SER A 117 -0.47 -2.82 13.13
C SER A 117 -0.98 -1.70 12.24
N VAL A 118 -0.15 -0.68 11.99
CA VAL A 118 -0.50 0.45 11.12
C VAL A 118 -0.46 0.06 9.65
N GLU A 119 0.57 -0.68 9.23
CA GLU A 119 0.77 -1.08 7.82
C GLU A 119 -0.30 -2.06 7.33
N PHE A 120 -0.78 -2.94 8.20
CA PHE A 120 -1.79 -3.96 7.89
C PHE A 120 -3.20 -3.61 8.39
N ASP A 121 -3.39 -2.44 9.00
CA ASP A 121 -4.65 -2.02 9.63
C ASP A 121 -5.26 -3.08 10.57
N ILE A 122 -4.44 -3.58 11.49
CA ILE A 122 -4.83 -4.58 12.49
C ILE A 122 -4.46 -4.11 13.89
N ASN A 123 -5.09 -4.68 14.93
CA ASN A 123 -4.68 -4.38 16.29
C ASN A 123 -3.25 -4.91 16.60
N GLU A 124 -2.54 -4.24 17.53
CA GLU A 124 -1.15 -4.62 17.87
C GLU A 124 -1.03 -6.06 18.40
N ASN A 125 -2.07 -6.62 19.02
CA ASN A 125 -2.03 -8.00 19.54
C ASN A 125 -2.05 -9.01 18.40
N THR A 126 -2.88 -8.81 17.38
CA THR A 126 -2.88 -9.59 16.14
C THR A 126 -1.54 -9.46 15.43
N ALA A 127 -0.98 -8.25 15.35
CA ALA A 127 0.34 -8.03 14.78
C ALA A 127 1.44 -8.82 15.53
N ARG A 128 1.42 -8.84 16.87
CA ARG A 128 2.32 -9.68 17.69
C ARG A 128 2.12 -11.15 17.40
N THR A 129 0.89 -11.63 17.30
CA THR A 129 0.59 -13.04 16.98
C THR A 129 1.14 -13.42 15.60
N TYR A 130 1.02 -12.55 14.60
CA TYR A 130 1.57 -12.80 13.27
C TYR A 130 3.10 -12.87 13.31
N LEU A 131 3.74 -11.89 13.93
CA LEU A 131 5.19 -11.81 14.09
C LEU A 131 5.74 -13.01 14.87
N ASN A 132 5.13 -13.36 16.00
CA ASN A 132 5.54 -14.50 16.82
C ASN A 132 5.38 -15.82 16.07
N GLY A 133 4.28 -16.02 15.34
CA GLY A 133 4.13 -17.26 14.56
C GLY A 133 5.19 -17.42 13.46
N LEU A 134 5.76 -16.33 12.93
CA LEU A 134 6.93 -16.40 12.04
C LEU A 134 8.23 -16.68 12.80
N VAL A 135 8.38 -16.21 14.04
CA VAL A 135 9.51 -16.54 14.92
C VAL A 135 9.48 -18.01 15.31
N ASP A 136 8.31 -18.54 15.66
CA ASP A 136 8.12 -19.94 16.07
C ASP A 136 8.48 -20.94 14.95
N ASN A 137 8.53 -20.48 13.70
CA ASN A 137 8.94 -21.26 12.53
C ASN A 137 10.36 -20.88 12.02
N ASP A 138 11.18 -20.20 12.84
CA ASP A 138 12.55 -19.77 12.52
C ASP A 138 12.68 -18.87 11.26
N LEU A 139 11.59 -18.21 10.87
CA LEU A 139 11.52 -17.28 9.74
C LEU A 139 11.83 -15.83 10.14
N LEU A 140 11.62 -15.46 11.41
CA LEU A 140 12.02 -14.17 11.96
C LEU A 140 12.80 -14.36 13.25
N VAL A 141 13.66 -13.39 13.58
CA VAL A 141 14.40 -13.39 14.85
C VAL A 141 13.90 -12.25 15.73
N ALA A 142 13.34 -12.59 16.90
CA ALA A 142 12.96 -11.59 17.90
C ALA A 142 14.19 -11.12 18.70
N THR A 143 14.43 -9.82 18.72
CA THR A 143 15.46 -9.17 19.54
C THR A 143 14.84 -8.10 20.44
N LYS A 144 15.32 -8.02 21.69
CA LYS A 144 14.93 -6.94 22.61
C LYS A 144 15.86 -5.75 22.40
N SER A 145 15.29 -4.56 22.23
CA SER A 145 16.08 -3.34 22.20
C SER A 145 16.74 -3.11 23.56
N LYS A 146 18.06 -2.86 23.59
CA LYS A 146 18.77 -2.49 24.83
C LYS A 146 18.28 -1.15 25.42
N LYS A 147 17.68 -0.28 24.60
CA LYS A 147 17.22 1.07 25.00
C LYS A 147 15.72 1.18 25.24
N SER A 148 14.92 0.19 24.85
CA SER A 148 13.46 0.24 25.03
C SER A 148 12.88 -1.15 25.26
N LYS A 149 11.76 -1.23 26.00
CA LYS A 149 11.03 -2.51 26.21
C LYS A 149 10.37 -3.07 24.92
N ALA A 150 10.59 -2.44 23.76
CA ALA A 150 10.00 -2.86 22.51
C ALA A 150 10.74 -4.06 21.90
N ILE A 151 9.98 -5.09 21.54
CA ILE A 151 10.46 -6.24 20.78
C ILE A 151 10.58 -5.83 19.31
N ARG A 152 11.72 -6.15 18.71
CA ARG A 152 12.01 -5.98 17.29
C ARG A 152 12.12 -7.35 16.66
N TYR A 153 11.58 -7.50 15.46
CA TYR A 153 11.62 -8.74 14.71
C TYR A 153 12.45 -8.51 13.46
N VAL A 154 13.48 -9.30 13.25
CA VAL A 154 14.45 -9.09 12.17
C VAL A 154 14.30 -10.21 11.14
N SER A 155 14.23 -9.84 9.87
CA SER A 155 14.32 -10.79 8.76
C SER A 155 15.77 -11.28 8.62
N PRO A 156 16.07 -12.57 8.87
CA PRO A 156 17.42 -13.10 8.72
C PRO A 156 17.87 -13.07 7.25
N ALA A 157 19.18 -12.93 7.04
CA ALA A 157 19.78 -13.13 5.72
C ALA A 157 19.56 -14.59 5.27
N GLY A 158 19.26 -14.81 3.98
CA GLY A 158 19.02 -16.16 3.44
C GLY A 158 17.61 -16.70 3.62
N LEU A 159 16.60 -15.85 3.85
CA LEU A 159 15.21 -16.32 4.01
C LEU A 159 14.69 -17.14 2.80
N ARG A 160 15.16 -16.81 1.59
CA ARG A 160 14.85 -17.57 0.37
C ARG A 160 15.38 -19.01 0.45
N GLU A 161 16.63 -19.17 0.87
CA GLU A 161 17.28 -20.47 1.03
C GLU A 161 16.58 -21.33 2.09
N LYS A 162 16.17 -20.72 3.21
CA LYS A 162 15.39 -21.40 4.26
C LYS A 162 14.01 -21.87 3.78
N LEU A 163 13.37 -21.08 2.91
CA LEU A 163 12.09 -21.44 2.30
C LEU A 163 12.24 -22.46 1.16
N LYS A 164 13.48 -22.88 0.82
CA LYS A 164 13.81 -23.72 -0.34
C LYS A 164 13.29 -23.12 -1.65
N LEU A 165 13.33 -21.80 -1.76
CA LEU A 165 13.04 -21.02 -2.96
C LEU A 165 14.28 -20.86 -3.83
#